data_AF-A0A8T3LVZ6-F1
#
_entry.id   AF-A0A8T3LVZ6-F1
#
_cell.length_a   1.000
_cell.length_b   1.000
_cell.length_c   1.000
_cell.angle_alpha   90.00
_cell.angle_beta   90.00
_cell.angle_gamma   90.00
#
_symmetry.space_group_name_H-M   'P 1'
#
loop_
_entity.id
_entity.type
_entity.pdbx_description
1 polymer ?
#
loop_
_entity_poly.entity_id
_entity_poly.type
_entity_poly.pdbx_seq_one_letter_code
_entity_poly.pdbx_strand_id
1 'polypeptide(L)'
;MSTHVLDLASGMPAPGVGIALFRMADGGAPELVSDLQTDDDGRIGDLLDGSNLTEGDYQLAFDIGAYDQDPEAFFQSVALAIRITDVSRSYHVPLLLSPFGMSLYRGS
;
A
#
# COMPACT_ATOMS: atom_id res chain seq x y z
N MET A 1 -2.96 10.63 -1.02
CA MET A 1 -3.19 9.26 -1.55
C MET A 1 -3.41 8.35 -0.38
N SER A 2 -4.32 7.37 -0.42
CA SER A 2 -4.65 6.56 0.75
C SER A 2 -4.71 5.08 0.45
N THR A 3 -4.68 4.26 1.50
CA THR A 3 -4.87 2.81 1.43
C THR A 3 -5.72 2.32 2.60
N HIS A 4 -6.17 1.08 2.49
CA HIS A 4 -6.89 0.35 3.51
C HIS A 4 -6.58 -1.14 3.31
N VAL A 5 -6.05 -1.78 4.34
CA VAL A 5 -5.72 -3.20 4.33
C VAL A 5 -6.77 -3.95 5.14
N LEU A 6 -7.42 -4.90 4.50
CA LEU A 6 -8.44 -5.76 5.11
C LEU A 6 -7.96 -7.21 5.07
N ASP A 7 -7.97 -7.86 6.23
CA ASP A 7 -7.76 -9.29 6.35
C ASP A 7 -9.11 -10.01 6.22
N LEU A 8 -9.29 -10.69 5.10
CA LEU A 8 -10.50 -11.45 4.78
C LEU A 8 -10.60 -12.77 5.55
N ALA A 9 -9.50 -13.29 6.12
CA ALA A 9 -9.54 -14.50 6.94
C ALA A 9 -10.24 -14.24 8.27
N SER A 10 -9.90 -13.11 8.91
CA SER A 10 -10.53 -12.67 10.16
C SER A 10 -11.78 -11.81 9.94
N GLY A 11 -11.94 -11.21 8.75
CA GLY A 11 -13.01 -10.27 8.44
C GLY A 11 -12.80 -8.89 9.08
N MET A 12 -11.56 -8.55 9.41
CA MET A 12 -11.19 -7.35 10.18
C MET A 12 -10.18 -6.48 9.40
N PRO A 13 -10.05 -5.19 9.76
CA PRO A 13 -8.90 -4.39 9.31
C PRO A 13 -7.58 -5.00 9.78
N ALA A 14 -6.52 -4.76 9.00
CA ALA A 14 -5.17 -5.23 9.29
C ALA A 14 -4.32 -4.05 9.81
N PRO A 15 -4.23 -3.84 11.14
CA PRO A 15 -3.41 -2.78 11.72
C PRO A 15 -1.92 -3.13 11.69
N GLY A 16 -1.06 -2.11 11.69
CA GLY A 16 0.39 -2.27 11.77
C GLY A 16 1.07 -2.81 10.51
N VAL A 17 0.37 -2.93 9.39
CA VAL A 17 0.95 -3.33 8.10
C VAL A 17 1.87 -2.22 7.61
N GLY A 18 3.15 -2.52 7.42
CA GLY A 18 4.13 -1.59 6.87
C GLY A 18 3.88 -1.34 5.39
N ILE A 19 3.88 -0.09 4.97
CA ILE A 19 3.65 0.32 3.58
C ILE A 19 4.65 1.41 3.20
N ALA A 20 5.54 1.07 2.29
CA ALA A 20 6.49 2.00 1.70
C ALA A 20 5.96 2.50 0.35
N LEU A 21 5.95 3.83 0.19
CA LEU A 21 5.65 4.49 -1.08
C LEU A 21 6.95 4.94 -1.73
N PHE A 22 7.13 4.59 -3.00
CA PHE A 22 8.22 5.05 -3.82
C PHE A 22 7.71 5.86 -5.00
N ARG A 23 8.49 6.86 -5.40
CA ARG A 23 8.40 7.47 -6.73
C ARG A 23 9.37 6.76 -7.66
N MET A 24 8.91 6.39 -8.84
CA MET A 24 9.74 5.73 -9.83
C MET A 24 10.39 6.79 -10.71
N ALA A 25 11.72 6.87 -10.67
CA ALA A 25 12.49 7.75 -11.56
C ALA A 25 12.64 7.11 -12.95
N ASP A 26 12.56 7.91 -14.02
CA ASP A 26 12.78 7.43 -15.39
C ASP A 26 14.19 6.87 -15.55
N GLY A 27 14.29 5.55 -15.75
CA GLY A 27 15.57 4.85 -15.92
C GLY A 27 16.47 4.83 -14.67
N GLY A 28 15.93 5.20 -13.51
CA GLY A 28 16.66 5.30 -12.24
C GLY A 28 16.17 4.35 -11.15
N ALA A 29 16.80 4.41 -9.98
CA ALA A 29 16.35 3.69 -8.79
C ALA A 29 15.07 4.33 -8.22
N PRO A 30 14.17 3.55 -7.60
CA PRO A 30 13.02 4.09 -6.87
C PRO A 30 13.47 5.03 -5.74
N GLU A 31 12.81 6.18 -5.63
CA GLU A 31 13.02 7.16 -4.55
C GLU A 31 11.95 6.94 -3.47
N LEU A 32 12.36 6.72 -2.22
CA LEU A 32 11.43 6.57 -1.10
C LEU A 32 10.73 7.91 -0.84
N VAL A 33 9.40 7.90 -0.85
CA VAL A 33 8.54 9.05 -0.53
C VAL A 33 8.12 8.99 0.93
N SER A 34 7.67 7.82 1.39
CA SER A 34 7.24 7.59 2.78
C SER A 34 7.33 6.11 3.14
N ASP A 35 7.40 5.84 4.43
CA ASP A 35 7.34 4.50 5.02
C ASP A 35 6.50 4.59 6.29
N LEU A 36 5.29 4.02 6.24
CA LEU A 36 4.22 4.25 7.21
C LEU A 36 3.56 2.92 7.59
N GLN A 37 2.80 2.91 8.68
CA GLN A 37 2.04 1.75 9.12
C GLN A 37 0.54 2.05 9.15
N THR A 38 -0.28 1.02 8.86
CA THR A 38 -1.73 1.13 8.99
C THR A 38 -2.16 1.35 10.45
N ASP A 39 -3.18 2.19 10.64
CA ASP A 39 -3.81 2.44 11.93
C ASP A 39 -4.71 1.27 12.40
N ASP A 40 -5.39 1.45 13.54
CA ASP A 40 -6.31 0.45 14.11
C ASP A 40 -7.50 0.09 13.19
N ASP A 41 -7.82 0.93 12.20
CA ASP A 41 -8.82 0.65 11.16
C ASP A 41 -8.15 0.18 9.86
N GLY A 42 -6.89 -0.27 9.90
CA GLY A 42 -6.16 -0.80 8.75
C GLY A 42 -5.84 0.26 7.69
N ARG A 43 -5.88 1.55 8.01
CA ARG A 43 -5.77 2.64 7.02
C ARG A 43 -4.47 3.41 7.12
N ILE A 44 -4.10 3.99 5.98
CA ILE A 44 -3.22 5.17 5.93
C ILE A 44 -3.98 6.23 5.13
N GLY A 45 -4.36 7.31 5.82
CA GLY A 45 -5.14 8.40 5.25
C GLY A 45 -4.34 9.24 4.25
N ASP A 46 -3.03 9.39 4.48
CA ASP A 46 -2.13 10.07 3.57
C ASP A 46 -0.77 9.36 3.45
N LEU A 47 -0.65 8.55 2.40
CA LEU A 47 0.59 7.89 1.99
C LEU A 47 1.68 8.86 1.53
N LEU A 48 1.37 10.14 1.28
CA LEU A 48 2.40 11.12 0.90
C LEU A 48 3.09 11.75 2.11
N ASP A 49 2.60 11.48 3.32
CA ASP A 49 3.11 12.05 4.58
C ASP A 49 3.26 13.59 4.50
N GLY A 50 2.23 14.26 4.00
CA GLY A 50 2.22 15.71 3.81
C GLY A 50 2.99 16.23 2.59
N SER A 51 3.65 15.36 1.81
CA SER A 51 4.27 15.72 0.54
C SER A 51 3.24 15.99 -0.56
N ASN A 52 3.63 16.79 -1.55
CA ASN A 52 2.77 17.07 -2.71
C ASN A 52 2.72 15.87 -3.66
N LEU A 53 1.52 15.54 -4.14
CA LEU A 53 1.36 14.60 -5.25
C LEU A 53 1.82 15.25 -6.55
N THR A 54 2.65 14.53 -7.31
CA THR A 54 3.07 14.96 -8.65
C THR A 54 2.71 13.91 -9.68
N GLU A 55 2.59 14.29 -10.95
CA GLU A 55 2.44 13.33 -12.03
C GLU A 55 3.66 12.42 -12.14
N GLY A 56 3.43 11.17 -12.53
CA GLY A 56 4.47 10.15 -12.69
C GLY A 56 4.06 8.79 -12.16
N ASP A 57 5.04 7.88 -12.15
CA ASP A 57 4.87 6.51 -11.68
C ASP A 57 5.28 6.39 -10.21
N TYR A 58 4.50 5.64 -9.45
CA TYR A 58 4.71 5.35 -8.05
C TYR A 58 4.64 3.84 -7.82
N GLN A 59 5.28 3.36 -6.76
CA GLN A 59 5.14 1.98 -6.29
C GLN A 59 4.73 1.97 -4.83
N LEU A 60 3.67 1.22 -4.50
CA LEU A 60 3.29 0.92 -3.12
C LEU A 60 3.78 -0.49 -2.81
N ALA A 61 4.57 -0.65 -1.75
CA ALA A 61 5.05 -1.94 -1.27
C ALA A 61 4.48 -2.22 0.12
N PHE A 62 3.73 -3.31 0.26
CA PHE A 62 3.10 -3.76 1.49
C PHE A 62 3.93 -4.89 2.12
N ASP A 63 4.30 -4.75 3.38
CA ASP A 63 4.99 -5.76 4.17
C ASP A 63 3.97 -6.68 4.84
N ILE A 64 3.66 -7.78 4.16
CA ILE A 64 2.65 -8.75 4.62
C ILE A 64 3.27 -9.67 5.67
N GLY A 65 4.51 -10.12 5.51
CA GLY A 65 5.14 -11.09 6.42
C GLY A 65 5.42 -10.50 7.81
N ALA A 66 5.70 -9.19 7.91
CA ALA A 66 5.78 -8.54 9.22
C ALA A 66 4.41 -8.42 9.92
N TYR A 67 3.31 -8.41 9.16
CA TYR A 67 1.95 -8.44 9.74
C TYR A 67 1.51 -9.87 10.07
N ASP A 68 1.62 -10.77 9.09
CA ASP A 68 1.29 -12.18 9.18
C ASP A 68 2.45 -12.96 9.79
N GLN A 69 2.47 -13.00 11.12
CA GLN A 69 3.50 -13.66 11.92
C GLN A 69 3.45 -15.20 11.84
N ASP A 70 2.61 -15.77 10.98
CA ASP A 70 2.64 -17.21 10.69
C ASP A 70 3.92 -17.55 9.92
N PRO A 71 4.82 -18.39 10.46
CA PRO A 71 6.04 -18.81 9.76
C PRO A 71 5.77 -19.60 8.47
N GLU A 72 4.55 -20.09 8.27
CA GLU A 72 4.11 -20.78 7.05
C GLU A 72 3.30 -19.87 6.09
N ALA A 73 3.17 -18.57 6.39
CA ALA A 73 2.46 -17.61 5.55
C ALA A 73 3.01 -17.58 4.12
N PHE A 74 2.13 -17.77 3.14
CA PHE A 74 2.52 -17.86 1.73
C PHE A 74 2.96 -16.52 1.15
N PHE A 75 2.27 -15.43 1.48
CA PHE A 75 2.61 -14.09 1.01
C PHE A 75 3.47 -13.37 2.05
N GLN A 76 4.63 -12.89 1.60
CA GLN A 76 5.56 -12.14 2.46
C GLN A 76 5.56 -10.64 2.14
N SER A 77 5.30 -10.27 0.88
CA SER A 77 5.11 -8.88 0.48
C SER A 77 4.38 -8.81 -0.85
N VAL A 78 3.80 -7.64 -1.15
CA VAL A 78 3.28 -7.32 -2.47
C VAL A 78 3.63 -5.89 -2.82
N ALA A 79 4.04 -5.65 -4.07
CA ALA A 79 4.26 -4.31 -4.58
C ALA A 79 3.43 -4.07 -5.85
N LEU A 80 2.87 -2.87 -5.98
CA LEU A 80 2.09 -2.45 -7.13
C LEU A 80 2.61 -1.12 -7.66
N ALA A 81 2.91 -1.08 -8.97
CA ALA A 81 3.17 0.16 -9.67
C ALA A 81 1.86 0.82 -10.13
N ILE A 82 1.72 2.12 -9.89
CA ILE A 82 0.59 2.94 -10.32
C ILE A 82 1.08 4.17 -11.08
N ARG A 83 0.28 4.65 -12.03
CA ARG A 83 0.54 5.88 -12.76
C ARG A 83 -0.42 6.98 -12.35
N ILE A 84 0.12 8.13 -12.01
CA ILE A 84 -0.61 9.35 -11.67
C ILE A 84 -0.55 10.29 -12.87
N THR A 85 -1.72 10.62 -13.42
CA THR A 85 -1.88 11.54 -14.56
C THR A 85 -2.74 12.76 -14.23
N ASP A 86 -3.35 12.80 -13.05
CA ASP A 86 -4.25 13.88 -12.64
C ASP A 86 -4.12 14.08 -11.12
N VAL A 87 -3.26 15.02 -10.73
CA VAL A 87 -2.95 15.32 -9.33
C VAL A 87 -4.12 15.96 -8.56
N SER A 88 -5.20 16.35 -9.25
CA SER A 88 -6.40 16.90 -8.61
C SER A 88 -7.32 15.81 -8.02
N ARG A 89 -7.08 14.53 -8.35
CA ARG A 89 -7.89 13.41 -7.88
C ARG A 89 -7.36 12.81 -6.59
N SER A 90 -8.29 12.27 -5.81
CA SER A 90 -7.95 11.32 -4.75
C SER A 90 -7.66 9.94 -5.36
N TYR A 91 -6.65 9.27 -4.81
CA TYR A 91 -6.26 7.91 -5.16
C TYR A 91 -6.32 7.06 -3.90
N HIS A 92 -7.23 6.09 -3.91
CA HIS A 92 -7.36 5.09 -2.85
C HIS A 92 -6.97 3.72 -3.41
N VAL A 93 -6.01 3.04 -2.80
CA VAL A 93 -5.49 1.74 -3.27
C VAL A 93 -5.57 0.72 -2.13
N PRO A 94 -6.73 0.10 -1.89
CA PRO A 94 -6.90 -0.90 -0.84
C PRO A 94 -6.31 -2.26 -1.22
N LEU A 95 -5.85 -2.98 -0.20
CA LEU A 95 -5.42 -4.38 -0.27
C LEU A 95 -6.42 -5.26 0.49
N LEU A 96 -7.02 -6.22 -0.20
CA LEU A 96 -7.78 -7.29 0.43
C LEU A 96 -6.88 -8.53 0.50
N LEU A 97 -6.55 -8.98 1.70
CA LEU A 97 -5.63 -10.08 1.95
C LEU A 97 -6.39 -11.31 2.45
N SER A 98 -6.05 -12.47 1.93
CA SER A 98 -6.43 -13.78 2.48
C SER A 98 -5.20 -14.70 2.43
N PRO A 99 -5.19 -15.86 3.12
CA PRO A 99 -3.99 -16.68 3.25
C PRO A 99 -3.37 -17.10 1.91
N PHE A 100 -4.19 -17.27 0.87
CA PHE A 100 -3.77 -17.74 -0.46
C PHE A 100 -4.34 -16.93 -1.63
N GLY A 101 -4.93 -15.76 -1.36
CA GLY A 101 -5.36 -14.82 -2.40
C GLY A 101 -5.30 -13.38 -1.94
N MET A 102 -5.09 -12.46 -2.87
CA MET A 102 -5.14 -11.03 -2.59
C MET A 102 -5.79 -10.27 -3.75
N SER A 103 -6.36 -9.11 -3.45
CA SER A 103 -6.90 -8.20 -4.46
C SER A 103 -6.46 -6.77 -4.17
N LEU A 104 -6.00 -6.09 -5.22
CA LEU A 104 -5.69 -4.67 -5.24
C LEU A 104 -6.54 -4.03 -6.32
N TYR A 105 -7.10 -2.87 -6.04
CA TYR A 105 -7.89 -2.12 -7.01
C TYR A 105 -7.78 -0.62 -6.74
N ARG A 106 -8.23 0.20 -7.69
CA ARG A 106 -8.39 1.65 -7.47
C ARG A 106 -9.78 1.90 -6.89
N GLY A 107 -9.85 2.30 -5.63
CA GLY A 107 -11.06 2.81 -4.99
C GLY A 107 -11.44 4.21 -5.49
N SER A 108 -12.70 4.57 -5.26
CA SER A 108 -13.23 5.93 -5.48
C SER A 108 -12.78 6.90 -4.41
#